data_AF-A0A3E0WCK7-F1
#
_entry.id   AF-A0A3E0WCK7-F1
#
_cell.length_a   1.000
_cell.length_b   1.000
_cell.length_c   1.000
_cell.angle_alpha   90.00
_cell.angle_beta   90.00
_cell.angle_gamma   90.00
#
_symmetry.space_group_name_H-M   'P 1'
#
loop_
_entity.id
_entity.type
_entity.pdbx_description
1 polymer ?
#
loop_
_entity_poly.entity_id
_entity_poly.type
_entity_poly.pdbx_seq_one_letter_code
_entity_poly.pdbx_strand_id
1 'polypeptide(L)'
;MNSVTAVWSSNGVSDSTQQALLGVLAEGGAIDAQRADRSPVSSTVSDRGTSFVEVKRYADGSINVFTLEKPAAGDNGGSPQAVQGCSVESTPQIYRRCTVNGQFTGVALAFFADYQLSDSSHAAILMYDSATVQCFYPLSCSTPVFEALRMQQNGSLPATLTLTTNYSGIGTGTTRLVLTVAGLSAQSN
;
A
#
# COMPACT_ATOMS: atom_id res chain seq x y z
N MET A 1 -1.02 -9.37 16.87
CA MET A 1 -1.56 -9.65 15.52
C MET A 1 -2.57 -8.57 15.20
N ASN A 2 -2.35 -7.75 14.18
CA ASN A 2 -3.33 -6.73 13.79
C ASN A 2 -4.48 -7.42 13.07
N SER A 3 -5.69 -7.36 13.62
CA SER A 3 -6.91 -7.87 12.96
C SER A 3 -7.44 -6.87 11.94
N VAL A 4 -8.28 -7.33 11.01
CA VAL A 4 -9.00 -6.44 10.09
C VAL A 4 -9.82 -5.36 10.84
N THR A 5 -10.37 -5.71 12.00
CA THR A 5 -11.11 -4.79 12.86
C THR A 5 -10.23 -3.70 13.48
N ALA A 6 -8.97 -3.99 13.83
CA ALA A 6 -8.06 -2.97 14.35
C ALA A 6 -7.76 -1.89 13.29
N VAL A 7 -7.62 -2.30 12.03
CA VAL A 7 -7.45 -1.39 10.89
C VAL A 7 -8.68 -0.52 10.69
N TRP A 8 -9.86 -1.14 10.71
CA TRP A 8 -11.13 -0.44 10.60
C TRP A 8 -11.36 0.57 11.73
N SER A 9 -11.15 0.17 12.99
CA SER A 9 -11.30 1.05 14.15
C SER A 9 -10.33 2.24 14.09
N SER A 10 -9.06 2.00 13.77
CA SER A 10 -8.05 3.08 13.66
C SER A 10 -8.32 4.05 12.51
N ASN A 11 -9.18 3.66 11.56
CA ASN A 11 -9.63 4.50 10.46
C ASN A 11 -11.12 4.86 10.58
N GLY A 12 -11.69 4.84 11.79
CA GLY A 12 -13.00 5.41 12.07
C GLY A 12 -14.19 4.67 11.44
N VAL A 13 -14.04 3.40 11.08
CA VAL A 13 -15.18 2.56 10.70
C VAL A 13 -15.93 2.17 11.98
N SER A 14 -17.21 2.53 12.08
CA SER A 14 -18.02 2.30 13.27
C SER A 14 -18.20 0.81 13.58
N ASP A 15 -18.34 0.43 14.85
CA ASP A 15 -18.49 -0.97 15.26
C ASP A 15 -19.69 -1.66 14.59
N SER A 16 -20.80 -0.95 14.40
CA SER A 16 -21.97 -1.48 13.69
C SER A 16 -21.67 -1.75 12.22
N THR A 17 -20.93 -0.85 11.54
CA THR A 17 -20.43 -1.09 10.19
C THR A 17 -19.47 -2.28 10.16
N GLN A 18 -18.54 -2.39 11.11
CA GLN A 18 -17.61 -3.52 11.19
C GLN A 18 -18.37 -4.84 11.33
N GLN A 19 -19.38 -4.90 12.21
CA GLN A 19 -20.20 -6.10 12.37
C GLN A 19 -20.97 -6.45 11.09
N ALA A 20 -21.53 -5.45 10.39
CA ALA A 20 -22.20 -5.68 9.11
C ALA A 20 -21.23 -6.23 8.05
N LEU A 21 -20.04 -5.66 7.93
CA LEU A 21 -19.00 -6.14 7.02
C LEU A 21 -18.52 -7.54 7.38
N LEU A 22 -18.33 -7.84 8.67
CA LEU A 22 -17.99 -9.18 9.14
C LEU A 22 -19.11 -10.18 8.86
N GLY A 23 -20.38 -9.78 8.95
CA GLY A 23 -21.52 -10.61 8.59
C GLY A 23 -21.48 -10.99 7.12
N VAL A 24 -21.28 -10.01 6.23
CA VAL A 24 -21.12 -10.25 4.78
C VAL A 24 -19.98 -11.22 4.50
N LEU A 25 -18.82 -11.02 5.14
CA LEU A 25 -17.67 -11.91 5.00
C LEU A 25 -17.96 -13.32 5.55
N ALA A 26 -18.58 -13.44 6.72
CA ALA A 26 -18.90 -14.73 7.33
C ALA A 26 -19.86 -15.58 6.47
N GLU A 27 -20.73 -14.93 5.69
CA GLU A 27 -21.67 -15.57 4.77
C GLU A 27 -21.05 -15.95 3.40
N GLY A 28 -19.76 -15.65 3.17
CA GLY A 28 -19.14 -15.90 1.88
C GLY A 28 -19.36 -14.80 0.85
N GLY A 29 -19.87 -13.62 1.25
CA GLY A 29 -20.04 -12.45 0.39
C GLY A 29 -18.82 -11.52 0.33
N ALA A 30 -18.62 -10.85 -0.80
CA ALA A 30 -17.59 -9.84 -0.98
C ALA A 30 -18.13 -8.44 -0.66
N ILE A 31 -17.35 -7.67 0.11
CA ILE A 31 -17.62 -6.25 0.39
C ILE A 31 -17.11 -5.36 -0.76
N ASP A 32 -17.56 -4.11 -0.83
CA ASP A 32 -17.24 -3.21 -1.94
C ASP A 32 -15.73 -2.98 -2.11
N ALA A 33 -14.97 -2.90 -1.02
CA ALA A 33 -13.50 -2.74 -1.07
C ALA A 33 -12.75 -3.90 -1.74
N GLN A 34 -13.38 -5.07 -1.83
CA GLN A 34 -12.84 -6.28 -2.47
C GLN A 34 -13.27 -6.42 -3.93
N ARG A 35 -14.13 -5.52 -4.42
CA ARG A 35 -14.81 -5.67 -5.71
C ARG A 35 -14.21 -4.74 -6.75
N ALA A 36 -13.73 -5.30 -7.85
CA ALA A 36 -13.17 -4.52 -8.96
C ALA A 36 -14.22 -3.66 -9.70
N ASP A 37 -15.51 -4.00 -9.60
CA ASP A 37 -16.62 -3.23 -10.17
C ASP A 37 -17.13 -2.11 -9.25
N ARG A 38 -16.48 -1.89 -8.10
CA ARG A 38 -16.81 -0.86 -7.14
C ARG A 38 -15.71 0.19 -7.07
N SER A 39 -16.12 1.45 -7.08
CA SER A 39 -15.21 2.59 -6.91
C SER A 39 -15.34 3.17 -5.51
N PRO A 40 -14.26 3.69 -4.92
CA PRO A 40 -14.35 4.37 -3.64
C PRO A 40 -15.22 5.63 -3.76
N VAL A 41 -16.05 5.88 -2.74
CA VAL A 41 -16.87 7.09 -2.61
C VAL A 41 -16.06 8.28 -2.10
N SER A 42 -14.91 8.02 -1.47
CA SER A 42 -13.96 9.04 -1.05
C SER A 42 -12.54 8.48 -0.96
N SER A 43 -11.53 9.30 -1.26
CA SER A 43 -10.14 9.03 -0.91
C SER A 43 -9.57 10.19 -0.09
N THR A 44 -8.77 9.88 0.92
CA THR A 44 -8.06 10.88 1.73
C THR A 44 -6.60 10.49 1.86
N VAL A 45 -5.71 11.39 1.48
CA VAL A 45 -4.26 11.26 1.69
C VAL A 45 -3.86 12.11 2.90
N SER A 46 -3.10 11.53 3.81
CA SER A 46 -2.59 12.21 5.00
C SER A 46 -1.09 11.96 5.17
N ASP A 47 -0.35 13.01 5.52
CA ASP A 47 1.02 12.89 6.01
C ASP A 47 0.97 12.60 7.53
N ARG A 48 1.55 11.47 7.96
CA ARG A 48 1.61 11.03 9.37
C ARG A 48 3.03 11.03 9.93
N GLY A 49 3.86 12.00 9.52
CA GLY A 49 5.19 12.23 10.08
C GLY A 49 6.28 11.31 9.49
N THR A 50 6.09 10.00 9.54
CA THR A 50 6.99 8.97 8.97
C THR A 50 6.34 8.15 7.85
N SER A 51 5.12 8.49 7.44
CA SER A 51 4.47 7.86 6.30
C SER A 51 3.49 8.79 5.60
N PHE A 52 3.24 8.52 4.32
CA PHE A 52 2.03 8.92 3.63
C PHE A 52 1.00 7.80 3.77
N VAL A 53 -0.21 8.14 4.21
CA VAL A 53 -1.32 7.20 4.36
C VAL A 53 -2.49 7.65 3.50
N GLU A 54 -2.88 6.82 2.53
CA GLU A 54 -4.11 6.98 1.77
C GLU A 54 -5.18 6.03 2.31
N VAL A 55 -6.39 6.54 2.52
CA VAL A 55 -7.56 5.75 2.89
C VAL A 55 -8.64 5.93 1.84
N LYS A 56 -8.94 4.86 1.09
CA LYS A 56 -10.06 4.77 0.14
C LYS A 56 -11.26 4.17 0.86
N ARG A 57 -12.40 4.86 0.89
CA ARG A 57 -13.65 4.39 1.51
C ARG A 57 -14.70 4.06 0.46
N TYR A 58 -15.50 3.04 0.71
CA TYR A 58 -16.54 2.55 -0.20
C TYR A 58 -17.95 2.77 0.39
N ALA A 59 -18.97 2.57 -0.44
CA ALA A 59 -20.36 2.89 -0.10
C ALA A 59 -20.90 2.05 1.07
N ASP A 60 -20.48 0.79 1.18
CA ASP A 60 -20.79 -0.11 2.30
C ASP A 60 -19.98 0.18 3.58
N GLY A 61 -19.12 1.20 3.57
CA GLY A 61 -18.27 1.60 4.69
C GLY A 61 -16.96 0.81 4.82
N SER A 62 -16.72 -0.17 3.94
CA SER A 62 -15.42 -0.84 3.84
C SER A 62 -14.33 0.13 3.36
N ILE A 63 -13.07 -0.20 3.64
CA ILE A 63 -11.93 0.67 3.33
C ILE A 63 -10.74 -0.12 2.77
N ASN A 64 -9.94 0.53 1.94
CA ASN A 64 -8.57 0.14 1.62
C ASN A 64 -7.60 1.19 2.17
N VAL A 65 -6.52 0.73 2.78
CA VAL A 65 -5.51 1.61 3.38
C VAL A 65 -4.16 1.35 2.72
N PHE A 66 -3.54 2.40 2.20
CA PHE A 66 -2.22 2.36 1.61
C PHE A 66 -1.28 3.18 2.45
N THR A 67 -0.10 2.65 2.73
CA THR A 67 0.93 3.33 3.51
C THR A 67 2.24 3.26 2.74
N LEU A 68 2.83 4.42 2.52
CA LEU A 68 4.20 4.55 2.02
C LEU A 68 5.04 5.16 3.12
N GLU A 69 6.04 4.43 3.58
CA GLU A 69 7.00 4.93 4.56
C GLU A 69 7.83 6.07 3.97
N LYS A 70 8.13 7.06 4.80
CA LYS A 70 9.06 8.15 4.50
C LYS A 70 10.09 8.30 5.62
N PRO A 71 11.27 8.88 5.32
CA PRO A 71 12.30 9.11 6.33
C PRO A 71 11.79 10.02 7.45
N ALA A 72 12.34 9.84 8.64
CA ALA A 72 12.08 10.75 9.75
C ALA A 72 12.62 12.16 9.42
N ALA A 73 11.91 13.20 9.86
CA ALA A 73 12.34 14.57 9.66
C ALA A 73 13.67 14.83 10.41
N GLY A 74 14.78 15.00 9.68
CA GLY A 74 16.10 15.30 10.24
C GLY A 74 17.28 14.50 9.70
N ASP A 75 17.06 13.44 8.91
CA ASP A 75 18.12 12.58 8.34
C ASP A 75 18.84 13.22 7.14
N ASN A 76 19.36 14.45 7.32
CA ASN A 76 20.08 15.20 6.28
C ASN A 76 21.61 15.00 6.29
N GLY A 77 22.14 14.00 7.00
CA GLY A 77 23.59 13.86 7.13
C GLY A 77 24.01 12.49 7.63
N GLY A 78 24.96 11.89 6.90
CA GLY A 78 25.41 10.53 7.08
C GLY A 78 25.74 10.16 8.52
N SER A 79 24.97 9.21 9.05
CA SER A 79 25.43 8.28 10.06
C SER A 79 24.88 6.90 9.69
N PRO A 80 25.71 5.87 9.52
CA PRO A 80 25.27 4.52 9.20
C PRO A 80 24.64 3.87 10.44
N GLN A 81 23.46 4.35 10.84
CA GLN A 81 22.64 3.74 11.87
C GLN A 81 21.16 3.88 11.54
N ALA A 82 20.67 3.00 10.67
CA ALA A 82 19.37 2.36 10.80
C ALA A 82 19.32 1.14 9.88
N VAL A 83 19.43 -0.07 10.45
CA VAL A 83 19.16 -1.33 9.73
C VAL A 83 17.63 -1.55 9.57
N GLN A 84 16.81 -0.61 10.04
CA GLN A 84 15.35 -0.64 9.98
C GLN A 84 14.79 0.75 9.69
N GLY A 85 14.05 0.88 8.58
CA GLY A 85 13.29 2.08 8.23
C GLY A 85 13.74 2.73 6.91
N CYS A 86 12.84 3.51 6.34
CA CYS A 86 13.07 4.31 5.13
C CYS A 86 14.11 5.41 5.39
N SER A 87 15.16 5.49 4.58
CA SER A 87 16.18 6.54 4.67
C SER A 87 16.26 7.33 3.36
N VAL A 88 16.85 8.53 3.41
CA VAL A 88 17.10 9.34 2.21
C VAL A 88 18.56 9.71 2.10
N GLU A 89 19.14 9.50 0.91
CA GLU A 89 20.43 10.05 0.54
C GLU A 89 20.21 11.36 -0.22
N SER A 90 20.95 12.40 0.15
CA SER A 90 20.84 13.70 -0.49
C SER A 90 21.75 13.80 -1.72
N THR A 91 21.13 14.04 -2.88
CA THR A 91 21.76 14.33 -4.19
C THR A 91 22.38 13.10 -4.91
N PRO A 92 21.63 12.43 -5.80
CA PRO A 92 20.18 12.58 -6.05
C PRO A 92 19.36 12.13 -4.83
N GLN A 93 18.11 12.59 -4.71
CA GLN A 93 17.22 12.15 -3.62
C GLN A 93 16.83 10.68 -3.81
N ILE A 94 17.60 9.79 -3.17
CA ILE A 94 17.35 8.35 -3.19
C ILE A 94 16.76 7.95 -1.85
N TYR A 95 15.55 7.42 -1.91
CA TYR A 95 14.85 6.80 -0.80
C TYR A 95 15.21 5.34 -0.76
N ARG A 96 15.72 4.84 0.37
CA ARG A 96 16.19 3.46 0.52
C ARG A 96 15.39 2.73 1.58
N ARG A 97 15.14 1.45 1.33
CA ARG A 97 14.45 0.49 2.21
C ARG A 97 13.10 0.99 2.72
N CYS A 98 12.35 1.70 1.87
CA CYS A 98 11.07 2.25 2.26
C CYS A 98 9.98 1.18 2.16
N THR A 99 9.23 1.01 3.24
CA THR A 99 8.12 0.04 3.27
C THR A 99 6.94 0.57 2.47
N VAL A 100 6.47 -0.23 1.53
CA VAL A 100 5.17 -0.05 0.86
C VAL A 100 4.21 -1.08 1.44
N ASN A 101 3.11 -0.62 2.01
CA ASN A 101 2.10 -1.48 2.64
C ASN A 101 0.70 -1.15 2.13
N GLY A 102 -0.11 -2.18 1.90
CA GLY A 102 -1.52 -2.04 1.56
C GLY A 102 -2.36 -3.03 2.35
N GLN A 103 -3.49 -2.57 2.86
CA GLN A 103 -4.49 -3.35 3.56
C GLN A 103 -5.81 -3.26 2.81
N PHE A 104 -6.19 -4.37 2.21
CA PHE A 104 -7.30 -4.54 1.28
C PHE A 104 -8.35 -5.46 1.87
N THR A 105 -8.92 -5.03 3.00
CA THR A 105 -9.90 -5.76 3.80
C THR A 105 -9.80 -7.28 3.72
N GLY A 106 -9.02 -7.87 4.62
CA GLY A 106 -8.82 -9.32 4.65
C GLY A 106 -7.57 -9.79 3.89
N VAL A 107 -6.97 -8.94 3.05
CA VAL A 107 -5.65 -9.17 2.44
C VAL A 107 -4.73 -8.01 2.80
N ALA A 108 -3.54 -8.30 3.31
CA ALA A 108 -2.48 -7.31 3.46
C ALA A 108 -1.28 -7.69 2.60
N LEU A 109 -0.72 -6.70 1.92
CA LEU A 109 0.47 -6.81 1.09
C LEU A 109 1.52 -5.83 1.61
N ALA A 110 2.79 -6.23 1.58
CA ALA A 110 3.88 -5.29 1.78
C ALA A 110 5.15 -5.71 1.05
N PHE A 111 6.00 -4.75 0.74
CA PHE A 111 7.34 -4.96 0.22
C PHE A 111 8.25 -3.78 0.59
N PHE A 112 9.57 -3.94 0.41
CA PHE A 112 10.51 -2.82 0.47
C PHE A 112 10.86 -2.34 -0.94
N ALA A 113 11.04 -1.04 -1.08
CA ALA A 113 11.52 -0.43 -2.31
C ALA A 113 12.57 0.65 -2.06
N ASP A 114 13.51 0.72 -3.00
CA ASP A 114 14.38 1.88 -3.18
C ASP A 114 13.88 2.66 -4.39
N TYR A 115 13.73 3.98 -4.26
CA TYR A 115 13.27 4.83 -5.35
C TYR A 115 13.96 6.18 -5.34
N GLN A 116 14.06 6.79 -6.52
CA GLN A 116 14.64 8.11 -6.71
C GLN A 116 13.53 9.10 -7.06
N LEU A 117 13.54 10.25 -6.39
CA LEU A 117 12.75 11.42 -6.75
C LEU A 117 13.64 12.48 -7.39
N SER A 118 13.15 13.12 -8.45
CA SER A 118 13.88 14.17 -9.17
C SER A 118 12.89 15.11 -9.87
N ASP A 119 13.22 16.40 -9.87
CA ASP A 119 12.41 17.50 -10.40
C ASP A 119 12.10 17.42 -11.91
N SER A 120 12.80 16.58 -12.66
CA SER A 120 12.80 16.68 -14.13
C SER A 120 12.88 15.33 -14.83
N SER A 121 11.82 14.50 -14.73
CA SER A 121 11.60 13.26 -15.51
C SER A 121 12.53 12.07 -15.24
N HIS A 122 13.33 12.11 -14.17
CA HIS A 122 14.27 11.05 -13.80
C HIS A 122 13.83 10.23 -12.57
N ALA A 123 12.55 10.27 -12.20
CA ALA A 123 12.07 9.47 -11.09
C ALA A 123 12.13 7.97 -11.45
N ALA A 124 12.58 7.13 -10.53
CA ALA A 124 12.81 5.72 -10.83
C ALA A 124 12.56 4.84 -9.60
N ILE A 125 12.20 3.59 -9.83
CA ILE A 125 12.25 2.52 -8.85
C ILE A 125 13.59 1.81 -9.11
N LEU A 126 14.45 1.74 -8.10
CA LEU A 126 15.82 1.24 -8.23
C LEU A 126 15.90 -0.23 -7.79
N MET A 127 15.20 -0.57 -6.71
CA MET A 127 15.19 -1.91 -6.12
C MET A 127 13.82 -2.19 -5.51
N TYR A 128 13.43 -3.46 -5.47
CA TYR A 128 12.30 -3.95 -4.70
C TYR A 128 12.57 -5.37 -4.23
N ASP A 129 12.15 -5.71 -3.01
CA ASP A 129 12.32 -7.06 -2.46
C ASP A 129 11.29 -7.37 -1.35
N SER A 130 11.47 -8.54 -0.73
CA SER A 130 10.77 -8.94 0.51
C SER A 130 9.24 -8.85 0.41
N ALA A 131 8.68 -9.33 -0.70
CA ALA A 131 7.23 -9.41 -0.83
C ALA A 131 6.62 -10.24 0.30
N THR A 132 5.62 -9.67 0.96
CA THR A 132 4.85 -10.32 2.01
C THR A 132 3.37 -10.27 1.67
N VAL A 133 2.67 -11.33 2.04
CA VAL A 133 1.22 -11.41 1.95
C VAL A 133 0.67 -11.98 3.25
N GLN A 134 -0.41 -11.41 3.73
CA GLN A 134 -1.18 -11.95 4.84
C GLN A 134 -2.65 -11.96 4.44
N CYS A 135 -3.25 -13.16 4.44
CA CYS A 135 -4.69 -13.32 4.33
C CYS A 135 -5.28 -13.53 5.73
N PHE A 136 -6.39 -12.87 6.01
CA PHE A 136 -7.18 -13.09 7.21
C PHE A 136 -8.24 -14.13 6.94
N TYR A 137 -8.40 -15.08 7.85
CA TYR A 137 -9.43 -16.12 7.74
C TYR A 137 -10.81 -15.49 7.48
N PRO A 138 -11.63 -16.09 6.60
CA PRO A 138 -11.42 -17.35 5.87
C PRO A 138 -10.76 -17.21 4.50
N LEU A 139 -10.11 -16.08 4.20
CA LEU A 139 -9.36 -15.93 2.96
C LEU A 139 -8.07 -16.73 3.00
N SER A 140 -7.67 -17.21 1.83
CA SER A 140 -6.34 -17.73 1.56
C SER A 140 -5.73 -16.98 0.37
N CYS A 141 -4.42 -16.77 0.39
CA CYS A 141 -3.71 -15.96 -0.59
C CYS A 141 -2.70 -16.82 -1.32
N SER A 142 -2.51 -16.58 -2.62
CA SER A 142 -1.39 -17.12 -3.38
C SER A 142 -0.09 -16.43 -3.00
N THR A 143 1.04 -17.03 -3.36
CA THR A 143 2.34 -16.34 -3.34
C THR A 143 2.22 -15.04 -4.14
N PRO A 144 2.64 -13.89 -3.58
CA PRO A 144 2.54 -12.63 -4.28
C PRO A 144 3.64 -12.52 -5.34
N VAL A 145 3.34 -11.85 -6.45
CA VAL A 145 4.21 -11.72 -7.63
C VAL A 145 4.41 -10.25 -7.95
N PHE A 146 5.66 -9.86 -8.19
CA PHE A 146 5.98 -8.52 -8.69
C PHE A 146 5.77 -8.42 -10.20
N GLU A 147 5.19 -7.31 -10.62
CA GLU A 147 5.06 -6.89 -12.00
C GLU A 147 5.60 -5.47 -12.13
N ALA A 148 6.79 -5.34 -12.72
CA ALA A 148 7.38 -4.05 -13.02
C ALA A 148 6.88 -3.55 -14.38
N LEU A 149 5.85 -2.70 -14.38
CA LEU A 149 5.34 -2.09 -15.61
C LEU A 149 6.35 -1.08 -16.19
N ARG A 150 7.02 -0.32 -15.31
CA ARG A 150 8.04 0.66 -15.70
C ARG A 150 8.96 0.98 -14.53
N MET A 151 10.26 0.82 -14.70
CA MET A 151 11.23 1.12 -13.63
C MET A 151 11.70 2.58 -13.62
N GLN A 152 11.53 3.32 -14.72
CA GLN A 152 11.93 4.72 -14.82
C GLN A 152 10.83 5.56 -15.45
N GLN A 153 10.54 6.73 -14.89
CA GLN A 153 9.61 7.70 -15.45
C GLN A 153 9.99 8.04 -16.91
N ASN A 154 8.99 8.13 -17.78
CA ASN A 154 9.17 8.59 -19.16
C ASN A 154 8.14 9.68 -19.47
N GLY A 155 8.60 10.93 -19.55
CA GLY A 155 7.72 12.09 -19.69
C GLY A 155 6.74 12.17 -18.52
N SER A 156 5.44 12.13 -18.82
CA SER A 156 4.36 12.12 -17.81
C SER A 156 4.04 10.72 -17.26
N LEU A 157 4.62 9.66 -17.83
CA LEU A 157 4.33 8.29 -17.40
C LEU A 157 5.20 7.92 -16.19
N PRO A 158 4.61 7.62 -15.02
CA PRO A 158 5.36 7.31 -13.80
C PRO A 158 6.14 6.00 -13.92
N ALA A 159 7.19 5.84 -13.11
CA ALA A 159 7.67 4.51 -12.78
C ALA A 159 6.59 3.80 -11.96
N THR A 160 6.34 2.53 -12.24
CA THR A 160 5.23 1.75 -11.67
C THR A 160 5.66 0.31 -11.42
N LEU A 161 5.53 -0.11 -10.17
CA LEU A 161 5.72 -1.48 -9.72
C LEU A 161 4.42 -1.94 -9.05
N THR A 162 3.98 -3.14 -9.37
CA THR A 162 2.79 -3.75 -8.75
C THR A 162 3.19 -5.03 -8.03
N LEU A 163 2.75 -5.20 -6.80
CA LEU A 163 2.75 -6.49 -6.11
C LEU A 163 1.33 -7.05 -6.15
N THR A 164 1.17 -8.25 -6.73
CA THR A 164 -0.14 -8.88 -6.95
C THR A 164 -0.24 -10.18 -6.18
N THR A 165 -1.37 -10.44 -5.53
CA THR A 165 -1.75 -11.77 -5.03
C THR A 165 -3.17 -12.09 -5.48
N ASN A 166 -3.47 -13.38 -5.64
CA ASN A 166 -4.83 -13.84 -5.78
C ASN A 166 -5.33 -14.34 -4.42
N TYR A 167 -6.57 -14.02 -4.08
CA TYR A 167 -7.22 -14.56 -2.89
C TYR A 167 -8.37 -15.50 -3.25
N SER A 168 -8.65 -16.45 -2.37
CA SER A 168 -9.80 -17.36 -2.44
C SER A 168 -10.41 -17.61 -1.06
N GLY A 169 -11.64 -18.12 -1.00
CA GLY A 169 -12.37 -18.42 0.24
C GLY A 169 -13.82 -17.94 0.16
N ILE A 170 -14.07 -16.70 0.57
CA ILE A 170 -15.35 -15.96 0.46
C ILE A 170 -15.49 -15.40 -0.98
N GLY A 171 -15.23 -16.24 -1.98
CA GLY A 171 -15.06 -15.83 -3.38
C GLY A 171 -13.60 -15.79 -3.81
N THR A 172 -13.36 -15.30 -5.03
CA THR A 172 -12.03 -15.22 -5.63
C THR A 172 -11.79 -13.84 -6.21
N GLY A 173 -10.54 -13.39 -6.14
CA GLY A 173 -10.18 -12.10 -6.70
C GLY A 173 -8.68 -11.88 -6.73
N THR A 174 -8.29 -10.71 -7.21
CA THR A 174 -6.91 -10.29 -7.34
C THR A 174 -6.73 -8.99 -6.57
N THR A 175 -5.78 -8.98 -5.64
CA THR A 175 -5.39 -7.78 -4.89
C THR A 175 -4.06 -7.27 -5.42
N ARG A 176 -3.97 -5.96 -5.61
CA ARG A 176 -2.79 -5.29 -6.14
C ARG A 176 -2.36 -4.17 -5.21
N LEU A 177 -1.08 -4.13 -4.87
CA LEU A 177 -0.44 -3.00 -4.22
C LEU A 177 0.48 -2.34 -5.22
N VAL A 178 0.17 -1.11 -5.63
CA VAL A 178 0.93 -0.38 -6.64
C VAL A 178 1.83 0.65 -5.96
N LEU A 179 3.10 0.72 -6.34
CA LEU A 179 3.97 1.88 -6.08
C LEU A 179 4.13 2.66 -7.38
N THR A 180 3.81 3.94 -7.36
CA THR A 180 4.06 4.89 -8.45
C THR A 180 5.04 5.96 -8.01
N VAL A 181 6.06 6.22 -8.83
CA VAL A 181 7.10 7.23 -8.57
C VAL A 181 7.17 8.17 -9.77
N ALA A 182 6.96 9.48 -9.53
CA ALA A 182 6.96 10.50 -10.57
C ALA A 182 7.39 11.86 -10.02
N GLY A 183 8.34 12.48 -10.72
CA GLY A 183 8.87 13.79 -10.33
C GLY A 183 9.36 13.78 -8.88
N LEU A 184 8.74 14.64 -8.07
CA LEU A 184 9.01 14.81 -6.65
C LEU A 184 8.03 14.03 -5.74
N SER A 185 7.33 13.04 -6.29
CA SER A 185 6.30 12.30 -5.55
C SER A 185 6.44 10.79 -5.71
N ALA A 186 6.16 10.09 -4.62
CA ALA A 186 5.92 8.65 -4.60
C ALA A 186 4.57 8.41 -3.90
N GLN A 187 3.79 7.46 -4.41
CA GLN A 187 2.48 7.12 -3.89
C GLN A 187 2.27 5.62 -3.96
N SER A 188 1.54 5.07 -2.99
CA SER A 188 1.02 3.71 -3.07
C SER A 188 -0.48 3.72 -3.31
N ASN A 189 -0.96 2.88 -4.23
CA ASN A 189 -2.32 2.90 -4.77
C ASN A 189 -2.94 1.53 -4.96
#